data_AF-A0A922ICF1-F1
#
_entry.id   AF-A0A922ICF1-F1
#
_cell.length_a   1.000
_cell.length_b   1.000
_cell.length_c   1.000
_cell.angle_alpha   90.00
_cell.angle_beta   90.00
_cell.angle_gamma   90.00
#
_symmetry.space_group_name_H-M   'P 1'
#
loop_
_entity.id
_entity.type
_entity.pdbx_description
1 polymer ?
#
loop_
_entity_poly.entity_id
_entity_poly.type
_entity_poly.pdbx_seq_one_letter_code
_entity_poly.pdbx_strand_id
1 'polypeptide(L)'
;MGTLMESNIDNDNDYSEKKLAASIAAKSFFGPIFLSLFFSIILFGNELYFQWQYFLPLLVAIIFLTFILLYSQFYSNRFYVVVILITLGLSFVFSFGLHLSVAHLQDNPSSPMWHTLGLYLMILSLFHYGEFQATAMININDITVQTFLLNHSVEYHLALYISLAEFCIESMFFTDWKFIFHPYITYTGLFICIAGDGLRKLAMFTAGHNFTHVIQVDYFSDHQLITTGIYSIFRHPSYVGWFYWSLGTQILLQNPISFIGYAIVSWRFFKQRIQFEEITLINFFGPKYLIYKKEVPTGLPWIDDNLKV
;
A
#
# COMPACT_ATOMS: atom_id res chain seq x y z
N MET A 1 2.97 40.69 17.49
CA MET A 1 4.35 40.20 17.30
C MET A 1 4.55 38.84 17.96
N GLY A 2 4.13 38.62 19.22
CA GLY A 2 4.28 37.32 19.91
C GLY A 2 3.52 36.14 19.27
N THR A 3 2.27 36.34 18.87
CA THR A 3 1.41 35.27 18.31
C THR A 3 1.86 34.70 16.97
N LEU A 4 2.48 35.53 16.10
CA LEU A 4 3.02 35.09 14.81
C LEU A 4 4.38 34.40 14.94
N MET A 5 5.17 34.77 15.95
CA MET A 5 6.44 34.08 16.24
C MET A 5 6.19 32.72 16.90
N GLU A 6 5.24 32.63 17.83
CA GLU A 6 4.82 31.36 18.44
C GLU A 6 4.23 30.39 17.40
N SER A 7 3.35 30.85 16.50
CA SER A 7 2.79 30.00 15.43
C SER A 7 3.85 29.46 14.46
N ASN A 8 4.90 30.24 14.19
CA ASN A 8 5.98 29.81 13.29
C ASN A 8 6.89 28.77 13.97
N ILE A 9 7.16 28.93 15.27
CA ILE A 9 7.95 27.98 16.05
C ILE A 9 7.22 26.65 16.21
N ASP A 10 5.90 26.68 16.46
CA ASP A 10 5.09 25.45 16.57
C ASP A 10 5.01 24.69 15.24
N ASN A 11 4.88 25.40 14.11
CA ASN A 11 4.90 24.79 12.78
C ASN A 11 6.27 24.19 12.42
N ASP A 12 7.38 24.88 12.75
CA ASP A 12 8.73 24.36 12.51
C ASP A 12 9.02 23.11 13.36
N ASN A 13 8.51 23.09 14.60
CA ASN A 13 8.62 21.93 15.48
C ASN A 13 7.83 20.72 14.95
N ASP A 14 6.56 20.90 14.56
CA ASP A 14 5.73 19.82 13.99
C ASP A 14 6.32 19.27 12.67
N TYR A 15 6.81 20.15 11.81
CA TYR A 15 7.51 19.76 10.58
C TYR A 15 8.74 18.91 10.87
N SER A 16 9.57 19.33 11.85
CA SER A 16 10.75 18.58 12.25
C SER A 16 10.41 17.21 12.85
N GLU A 17 9.32 17.13 13.61
CA GLU A 17 8.79 15.91 14.21
C GLU A 17 8.39 14.91 13.12
N LYS A 18 7.59 15.36 12.15
CA LYS A 18 7.12 14.53 11.03
C LYS A 18 8.26 14.09 10.12
N LYS A 19 9.24 14.96 9.86
CA LYS A 19 10.45 14.58 9.10
C LYS A 19 11.26 13.49 9.80
N LEU A 20 11.40 13.58 11.13
CA LEU A 20 12.05 12.53 11.91
C LEU A 20 11.25 11.23 11.86
N ALA A 21 9.92 11.29 12.01
CA ALA A 21 9.04 10.13 11.89
C ALA A 21 9.18 9.41 10.54
N ALA A 22 9.25 10.16 9.43
CA ALA A 22 9.49 9.59 8.10
C ALA A 22 10.87 8.90 7.99
N SER A 23 11.91 9.48 8.58
CA SER A 23 13.23 8.84 8.64
C SER A 23 13.22 7.56 9.49
N ILE A 24 12.54 7.59 10.63
CA ILE A 24 12.36 6.43 11.52
C ILE A 24 11.60 5.33 10.79
N ALA A 25 10.52 5.67 10.08
CA ALA A 25 9.73 4.74 9.29
C ALA A 25 10.60 3.99 8.26
N ALA A 26 11.41 4.72 7.49
CA ALA A 26 12.30 4.11 6.51
C ALA A 26 13.36 3.18 7.14
N LYS A 27 13.99 3.61 8.24
CA LYS A 27 14.98 2.78 8.96
C LYS A 27 14.35 1.52 9.55
N SER A 28 13.17 1.67 10.14
CA SER A 28 12.40 0.57 10.75
C SER A 28 11.88 -0.39 9.70
N PHE A 29 11.54 0.09 8.50
CA PHE A 29 11.10 -0.78 7.42
C PHE A 29 12.27 -1.56 6.81
N PHE A 30 13.33 -0.88 6.36
CA PHE A 30 14.41 -1.52 5.60
C PHE A 30 15.47 -2.21 6.46
N GLY A 31 15.77 -1.71 7.66
CA GLY A 31 16.82 -2.25 8.52
C GLY A 31 16.65 -3.76 8.80
N PRO A 32 15.51 -4.20 9.35
CA PRO A 32 15.22 -5.61 9.59
C PRO A 32 15.17 -6.44 8.31
N ILE A 33 14.66 -5.88 7.20
CA ILE A 33 14.62 -6.57 5.89
C ILE A 33 16.03 -6.90 5.41
N PHE A 34 16.95 -5.93 5.44
CA PHE A 34 18.35 -6.16 5.05
C PHE A 34 19.03 -7.22 5.92
N LEU A 35 18.78 -7.20 7.23
CA LEU A 35 19.34 -8.19 8.15
C LEU A 35 18.74 -9.58 7.91
N SER A 36 17.43 -9.67 7.70
CA SER A 36 16.74 -10.92 7.34
C SER A 36 17.23 -11.49 6.01
N LEU A 37 17.43 -10.65 5.00
CA LEU A 37 18.02 -11.01 3.71
C LEU A 37 19.43 -11.55 3.86
N PHE A 38 20.28 -10.87 4.63
CA PHE A 38 21.66 -11.29 4.87
C PHE A 38 21.72 -12.70 5.46
N PHE A 39 20.92 -12.99 6.51
CA PHE A 39 20.84 -14.33 7.07
C PHE A 39 20.25 -15.35 6.10
N SER A 40 19.24 -14.96 5.32
CA SER A 40 18.62 -15.84 4.32
C SER A 40 19.62 -16.26 3.24
N ILE A 41 20.44 -15.34 2.74
CA ILE A 41 21.48 -15.61 1.72
C ILE A 41 22.57 -16.54 2.27
N ILE A 42 23.05 -16.27 3.49
CA ILE A 42 24.07 -17.11 4.15
C ILE A 42 23.56 -18.54 4.31
N LEU A 43 22.30 -18.69 4.74
CA LEU A 43 21.71 -20.00 4.93
C LEU A 43 21.48 -20.69 3.58
N PHE A 44 21.00 -19.99 2.56
CA PHE A 44 20.72 -20.58 1.23
C PHE A 44 21.96 -21.18 0.56
N GLY A 45 23.14 -20.59 0.78
CA GLY A 45 24.42 -21.10 0.27
C GLY A 45 25.02 -22.27 1.08
N ASN A 46 24.34 -22.75 2.12
CA ASN A 46 24.84 -23.79 3.02
C ASN A 46 24.13 -25.12 2.78
N GLU A 47 24.87 -26.23 2.74
CA GLU A 47 24.29 -27.58 2.57
C GLU A 47 23.31 -27.96 3.70
N LEU A 48 23.37 -27.27 4.84
CA LEU A 48 22.45 -27.46 5.97
C LEU A 48 21.15 -26.62 5.87
N TYR A 49 20.92 -25.83 4.81
CA TYR A 49 19.74 -24.97 4.67
C TYR A 49 18.42 -25.68 5.00
N PHE A 50 18.28 -26.92 4.52
CA PHE A 50 17.10 -27.75 4.69
C PHE A 50 16.72 -27.99 6.17
N GLN A 51 17.71 -27.95 7.07
CA GLN A 51 17.51 -28.05 8.52
C GLN A 51 17.21 -26.68 9.14
N TRP A 52 17.85 -25.63 8.62
CA TRP A 52 17.75 -24.26 9.15
C TRP A 52 16.50 -23.49 8.70
N GLN A 53 15.87 -23.87 7.60
CA GLN A 53 14.67 -23.19 7.08
C GLN A 53 13.53 -23.13 8.11
N TYR A 54 13.37 -24.17 8.93
CA TYR A 54 12.35 -24.21 9.99
C TYR A 54 12.63 -23.22 11.13
N PHE A 55 13.89 -22.79 11.30
CA PHE A 55 14.30 -21.81 12.30
C PHE A 55 14.31 -20.38 11.75
N LEU A 56 14.21 -20.17 10.43
CA LEU A 56 14.26 -18.84 9.83
C LEU A 56 13.10 -17.93 10.28
N PRO A 57 11.83 -18.40 10.39
CA PRO A 57 10.76 -17.58 10.94
C PRO A 57 11.02 -17.14 12.39
N LEU A 58 11.62 -18.01 13.20
CA LEU A 58 12.00 -17.69 14.57
C LEU A 58 13.13 -16.65 14.61
N LEU A 59 14.14 -16.78 13.74
CA LEU A 59 15.21 -15.79 13.60
C LEU A 59 14.67 -14.43 13.18
N VAL A 60 13.75 -14.41 12.20
CA VAL A 60 13.04 -13.20 11.78
C VAL A 60 12.33 -12.59 13.00
N ALA A 61 11.51 -13.36 13.73
CA ALA A 61 10.83 -12.86 14.93
C ALA A 61 11.79 -12.27 15.99
N ILE A 62 12.95 -12.91 16.21
CA ILE A 62 13.98 -12.42 17.15
C ILE A 62 14.58 -11.09 16.67
N ILE A 63 14.89 -10.96 15.37
CA ILE A 63 15.37 -9.70 14.78
C ILE A 63 14.35 -8.59 15.05
N PHE A 64 13.07 -8.84 14.76
CA PHE A 64 12.01 -7.84 14.96
C PHE A 64 11.85 -7.46 16.43
N LEU A 65 11.83 -8.42 17.35
CA LEU A 65 11.80 -8.14 18.79
C LEU A 65 13.01 -7.30 19.23
N THR A 66 14.19 -7.57 18.68
CA THR A 66 15.41 -6.80 18.97
C THR A 66 15.26 -5.34 18.53
N PHE A 67 14.74 -5.09 17.33
CA PHE A 67 14.48 -3.73 16.86
C PHE A 67 13.44 -3.00 17.70
N ILE A 68 12.36 -3.69 18.13
CA ILE A 68 11.36 -3.11 19.05
C ILE A 68 12.02 -2.67 20.35
N LEU A 69 12.83 -3.54 20.97
CA LEU A 69 13.52 -3.25 22.21
C LEU A 69 14.54 -2.11 22.05
N LEU A 70 15.34 -2.12 20.98
CA LEU A 70 16.30 -1.05 20.68
C LEU A 70 15.59 0.29 20.53
N TYR A 71 14.55 0.37 19.70
CA TYR A 71 13.85 1.64 19.48
C TYR A 71 13.12 2.15 20.72
N SER A 72 12.63 1.26 21.58
CA SER A 72 11.99 1.66 22.85
C SER A 72 12.94 2.40 23.80
N GLN A 73 14.26 2.27 23.64
CA GLN A 73 15.26 3.00 24.42
C GLN A 73 15.45 4.44 23.95
N PHE A 74 15.21 4.72 22.67
CA PHE A 74 15.50 6.02 22.04
C PHE A 74 14.26 6.88 21.80
N TYR A 75 13.08 6.26 21.67
CA TYR A 75 11.85 6.96 21.30
C TYR A 75 10.73 6.69 22.30
N SER A 76 10.23 7.76 22.93
CA SER A 76 9.12 7.71 23.90
C SER A 76 7.87 8.48 23.46
N ASN A 77 7.96 9.34 22.44
CA ASN A 77 6.81 10.02 21.86
C ASN A 77 5.87 8.98 21.23
N ARG A 78 4.57 9.05 21.57
CA ARG A 78 3.54 8.12 21.12
C ARG A 78 3.46 8.00 19.60
N PHE A 79 3.58 9.12 18.88
CA PHE A 79 3.53 9.13 17.43
C PHE A 79 4.67 8.29 16.85
N TYR A 80 5.91 8.52 17.29
CA TYR A 80 7.07 7.74 16.85
C TYR A 80 6.92 6.25 17.18
N VAL A 81 6.50 5.92 18.39
CA VAL A 81 6.32 4.52 18.81
C VAL A 81 5.32 3.80 17.89
N VAL A 82 4.19 4.43 17.57
CA VAL A 82 3.20 3.81 16.68
C VAL A 82 3.74 3.66 15.25
N VAL A 83 4.43 4.67 14.72
CA VAL A 83 5.09 4.59 13.41
C VAL A 83 6.11 3.46 13.38
N ILE A 84 6.94 3.30 14.42
CA ILE A 84 7.92 2.21 14.56
C ILE A 84 7.22 0.86 14.57
N LEU A 85 6.18 0.68 15.39
CA LEU A 85 5.47 -0.61 15.50
C LEU A 85 4.81 -1.00 14.19
N ILE A 86 4.17 -0.06 13.49
CA ILE A 86 3.56 -0.32 12.18
C ILE A 86 4.62 -0.70 11.15
N THR A 87 5.70 0.08 11.05
CA THR A 87 6.73 -0.15 10.03
C THR A 87 7.54 -1.42 10.28
N LEU A 88 7.82 -1.75 11.54
CA LEU A 88 8.36 -3.06 11.92
C LEU A 88 7.39 -4.19 11.62
N GLY A 89 6.09 -4.02 11.88
CA GLY A 89 5.07 -5.00 11.51
C GLY A 89 5.01 -5.26 10.01
N LEU A 90 4.99 -4.20 9.19
CA LEU A 90 5.03 -4.30 7.74
C LEU A 90 6.33 -4.95 7.25
N SER A 91 7.46 -4.59 7.83
CA SER A 91 8.77 -5.16 7.53
C SER A 91 8.83 -6.66 7.88
N PHE A 92 8.22 -7.08 9.00
CA PHE A 92 8.09 -8.49 9.36
C PHE A 92 7.27 -9.26 8.33
N VAL A 93 6.12 -8.72 7.94
CA VAL A 93 5.25 -9.31 6.92
C VAL A 93 5.99 -9.44 5.58
N PHE A 94 6.77 -8.43 5.20
CA PHE A 94 7.58 -8.47 3.98
C PHE A 94 8.66 -9.55 4.04
N SER A 95 9.48 -9.58 5.11
CA SER A 95 10.54 -10.57 5.31
C SER A 95 10.00 -11.99 5.36
N PHE A 96 8.87 -12.19 6.05
CA PHE A 96 8.19 -13.48 6.11
C PHE A 96 7.66 -13.90 4.73
N GLY A 97 7.03 -12.96 4.00
CA GLY A 97 6.56 -13.20 2.63
C GLY A 97 7.69 -13.56 1.68
N LEU A 98 8.83 -12.86 1.77
CA LEU A 98 10.02 -13.17 0.98
C LEU A 98 10.52 -14.59 1.27
N HIS A 99 10.61 -14.98 2.54
CA HIS A 99 11.01 -16.33 2.90
C HIS A 99 10.08 -17.38 2.30
N LEU A 100 8.76 -17.23 2.44
CA LEU A 100 7.77 -18.13 1.84
C LEU A 100 7.91 -18.19 0.31
N SER A 101 8.23 -17.06 -0.33
CA SER A 101 8.40 -16.99 -1.79
C SER A 101 9.61 -17.77 -2.30
N VAL A 102 10.69 -17.83 -1.52
CA VAL A 102 11.95 -18.46 -1.93
C VAL A 102 12.05 -19.91 -1.46
N ALA A 103 11.43 -20.26 -0.33
CA ALA A 103 11.48 -21.62 0.25
C ALA A 103 10.99 -22.70 -0.74
N HIS A 104 10.04 -22.37 -1.61
CA HIS A 104 9.53 -23.27 -2.66
C HIS A 104 10.58 -23.65 -3.72
N LEU A 105 11.66 -22.87 -3.88
CA LEU A 105 12.69 -23.14 -4.90
C LEU A 105 13.58 -24.35 -4.57
N GLN A 106 13.53 -24.88 -3.34
CA GLN A 106 14.39 -25.98 -2.89
C GLN A 106 13.61 -27.21 -2.41
N ASP A 107 12.46 -27.00 -1.75
CA ASP A 107 11.63 -28.09 -1.25
C ASP A 107 10.51 -28.39 -2.24
N ASN A 108 10.65 -29.49 -2.99
CA ASN A 108 9.61 -30.16 -3.77
C ASN A 108 8.63 -29.20 -4.53
N PRO A 109 8.70 -29.08 -5.87
CA PRO A 109 7.88 -28.13 -6.65
C PRO A 109 6.35 -28.36 -6.59
N SER A 110 5.87 -29.23 -5.71
CA SER A 110 4.50 -29.70 -5.56
C SER A 110 3.56 -28.79 -4.75
N SER A 111 4.00 -27.70 -4.11
CA SER A 111 3.06 -26.71 -3.53
C SER A 111 3.43 -25.25 -3.83
N PRO A 112 2.98 -24.70 -4.97
CA PRO A 112 3.15 -23.30 -5.32
C PRO A 112 2.42 -22.31 -4.38
N MET A 113 1.58 -22.81 -3.47
CA MET A 113 0.78 -22.00 -2.55
C MET A 113 1.63 -21.05 -1.72
N TRP A 114 2.71 -21.54 -1.10
CA TRP A 114 3.57 -20.72 -0.25
C TRP A 114 4.26 -19.61 -1.04
N HIS A 115 4.61 -19.90 -2.30
CA HIS A 115 5.19 -18.90 -3.19
C HIS A 115 4.21 -17.75 -3.45
N THR A 116 2.98 -18.09 -3.85
CA THR A 116 1.90 -17.13 -4.08
C THR A 116 1.59 -16.30 -2.84
N LEU A 117 1.43 -16.96 -1.67
CA LEU A 117 1.18 -16.25 -0.41
C LEU A 117 2.34 -15.32 -0.05
N GLY A 118 3.58 -15.75 -0.27
CA GLY A 118 4.77 -14.95 -0.03
C GLY A 118 4.78 -13.65 -0.83
N LEU A 119 4.55 -13.76 -2.15
CA LEU A 119 4.45 -12.59 -3.04
C LEU A 119 3.31 -11.65 -2.65
N TYR A 120 2.16 -12.21 -2.26
CA TYR A 120 1.02 -11.42 -1.78
C TYR A 120 1.38 -10.57 -0.56
N LEU A 121 2.00 -11.18 0.46
CA LEU A 121 2.40 -10.49 1.69
C LEU A 121 3.43 -9.38 1.42
N MET A 122 4.36 -9.62 0.50
CA MET A 122 5.34 -8.62 0.07
C MET A 122 4.66 -7.41 -0.57
N ILE A 123 3.75 -7.64 -1.53
CA ILE A 123 3.01 -6.55 -2.22
C ILE A 123 2.11 -5.78 -1.25
N LEU A 124 1.42 -6.47 -0.35
CA LEU A 124 0.58 -5.82 0.66
C LEU A 124 1.42 -4.91 1.57
N SER A 125 2.57 -5.41 2.04
CA SER A 125 3.48 -4.62 2.87
C SER A 125 4.03 -3.39 2.16
N LEU A 126 4.48 -3.56 0.90
CA LEU A 126 5.00 -2.46 0.08
C LEU A 126 3.93 -1.40 -0.21
N PHE A 127 2.69 -1.79 -0.48
CA PHE A 127 1.60 -0.85 -0.73
C PHE A 127 1.40 0.09 0.48
N HIS A 128 1.21 -0.49 1.67
CA HIS A 128 0.94 0.28 2.91
C HIS A 128 2.12 1.14 3.37
N TYR A 129 3.34 0.59 3.33
CA TYR A 129 4.53 1.37 3.62
C TYR A 129 4.73 2.50 2.58
N GLY A 130 4.53 2.18 1.30
CA GLY A 130 4.68 3.10 0.19
C GLY A 130 3.71 4.27 0.25
N GLU A 131 2.48 4.09 0.75
CA GLU A 131 1.53 5.19 0.98
C GLU A 131 2.08 6.21 1.99
N PHE A 132 2.53 5.74 3.15
CA PHE A 132 3.11 6.61 4.17
C PHE A 132 4.36 7.33 3.64
N GLN A 133 5.26 6.58 2.99
CA GLN A 133 6.52 7.14 2.52
C GLN A 133 6.33 8.12 1.35
N ALA A 134 5.45 7.82 0.40
CA ALA A 134 5.15 8.74 -0.70
C ALA A 134 4.53 10.03 -0.17
N THR A 135 3.60 9.95 0.78
CA THR A 135 3.00 11.13 1.44
C THR A 135 4.05 11.97 2.14
N ALA A 136 4.95 11.33 2.90
CA ALA A 136 6.05 12.03 3.56
C ALA A 136 6.96 12.80 2.58
N MET A 137 7.07 12.32 1.33
CA MET A 137 7.86 12.98 0.28
C MET A 137 7.12 14.13 -0.41
N ILE A 138 5.79 14.06 -0.54
CA ILE A 138 5.00 15.07 -1.27
C ILE A 138 4.38 16.14 -0.37
N ASN A 139 3.97 15.77 0.84
CA ASN A 139 3.35 16.63 1.83
C ASN A 139 3.57 16.08 3.24
N ILE A 140 4.75 16.40 3.79
CA ILE A 140 5.18 15.90 5.10
C ILE A 140 4.23 16.34 6.23
N ASN A 141 3.53 17.46 6.10
CA ASN A 141 2.64 17.97 7.14
C ASN A 141 1.36 17.15 7.28
N ASP A 142 0.99 16.37 6.26
CA ASP A 142 -0.23 15.56 6.26
C ASP A 142 0.01 14.13 6.78
N ILE A 143 1.26 13.77 7.12
CA ILE A 143 1.53 12.41 7.59
C ILE A 143 0.93 12.19 8.98
N THR A 144 0.19 11.09 9.08
CA THR A 144 -0.40 10.59 10.32
C THR A 144 -0.29 9.07 10.32
N VAL A 145 -0.70 8.43 11.43
CA VAL A 145 -0.77 6.97 11.50
C VAL A 145 -1.74 6.40 10.46
N GLN A 146 -2.78 7.15 10.12
CA GLN A 146 -3.80 6.77 9.14
C GLN A 146 -3.26 6.76 7.70
N THR A 147 -2.17 7.48 7.43
CA THR A 147 -1.52 7.54 6.11
C THR A 147 -0.99 6.18 5.64
N PHE A 148 -0.73 5.24 6.55
CA PHE A 148 -0.43 3.84 6.18
C PHE A 148 -1.61 3.11 5.53
N LEU A 149 -2.84 3.64 5.64
CA LEU A 149 -4.07 3.05 5.13
C LEU A 149 -4.37 1.63 5.65
N LEU A 150 -3.85 1.27 6.83
CA LEU A 150 -4.06 -0.05 7.42
C LEU A 150 -5.45 -0.25 8.02
N ASN A 151 -6.12 0.83 8.42
CA ASN A 151 -7.40 0.74 9.12
C ASN A 151 -8.35 1.83 8.63
N HIS A 152 -8.77 1.73 7.37
CA HIS A 152 -9.66 2.73 6.76
C HIS A 152 -11.13 2.30 6.73
N SER A 153 -11.46 1.01 6.84
CA SER A 153 -12.84 0.55 6.99
C SER A 153 -12.94 -0.91 7.49
N VAL A 154 -14.08 -1.29 8.06
CA VAL A 154 -14.35 -2.67 8.48
C VAL A 154 -14.48 -3.59 7.26
N GLU A 155 -15.06 -3.08 6.17
CA GLU A 155 -15.23 -3.79 4.91
C GLU A 155 -13.89 -4.17 4.28
N TYR A 156 -12.88 -3.31 4.41
CA TYR A 156 -11.52 -3.62 3.97
C TYR A 156 -10.95 -4.84 4.72
N HIS A 157 -11.05 -4.87 6.05
CA HIS A 157 -10.57 -6.00 6.85
C HIS A 157 -11.34 -7.28 6.56
N LEU A 158 -12.67 -7.19 6.41
CA LEU A 158 -13.49 -8.33 6.01
C LEU A 158 -13.09 -8.87 4.65
N ALA A 159 -12.89 -8.00 3.66
CA ALA A 159 -12.44 -8.41 2.32
C ALA A 159 -11.07 -9.11 2.39
N LEU A 160 -10.13 -8.57 3.17
CA LEU A 160 -8.82 -9.18 3.41
C LEU A 160 -8.96 -10.58 4.01
N TYR A 161 -9.72 -10.73 5.10
CA TYR A 161 -9.91 -12.03 5.76
C TYR A 161 -10.64 -13.04 4.89
N ILE A 162 -11.67 -12.62 4.15
CA ILE A 162 -12.39 -13.48 3.20
C ILE A 162 -11.45 -13.96 2.10
N SER A 163 -10.61 -13.08 1.55
CA SER A 163 -9.65 -13.45 0.50
C SER A 163 -8.60 -14.45 0.98
N LEU A 164 -8.09 -14.29 2.21
CA LEU A 164 -7.17 -15.24 2.81
C LEU A 164 -7.85 -16.57 3.13
N ALA A 165 -9.10 -16.55 3.60
CA ALA A 165 -9.87 -17.75 3.87
C ALA A 165 -10.15 -18.54 2.58
N GLU A 166 -10.59 -17.87 1.51
CA GLU A 166 -10.76 -18.48 0.18
C GLU A 166 -9.45 -19.10 -0.30
N PHE A 167 -8.35 -18.34 -0.26
CA PHE A 167 -7.04 -18.84 -0.67
C PHE A 167 -6.63 -20.12 0.08
N CYS A 168 -6.77 -20.13 1.41
CA CYS A 168 -6.43 -21.28 2.24
C CYS A 168 -7.34 -22.49 1.94
N ILE A 169 -8.66 -22.28 1.88
CA ILE A 169 -9.63 -23.35 1.59
C ILE A 169 -9.35 -23.94 0.21
N GLU A 170 -9.20 -23.10 -0.81
CA GLU A 170 -8.95 -23.56 -2.17
C GLU A 170 -7.62 -24.29 -2.29
N SER A 171 -6.58 -23.82 -1.60
CA SER A 171 -5.27 -24.49 -1.64
C SER A 171 -5.25 -25.83 -0.89
N MET A 172 -6.10 -26.00 0.12
CA MET A 172 -6.23 -27.26 0.87
C MET A 172 -7.10 -28.31 0.15
N PHE A 173 -8.18 -27.88 -0.52
CA PHE A 173 -9.19 -28.80 -1.05
C PHE A 173 -9.25 -28.85 -2.58
N PHE A 174 -8.71 -27.85 -3.27
CA PHE A 174 -8.83 -27.70 -4.73
C PHE A 174 -7.45 -27.41 -5.34
N THR A 175 -6.46 -28.26 -5.06
CA THR A 175 -5.06 -28.03 -5.43
C THR A 175 -4.82 -28.06 -6.95
N ASP A 176 -5.59 -28.84 -7.71
CA ASP A 176 -5.31 -29.12 -9.13
C ASP A 176 -5.30 -27.86 -10.03
N TRP A 177 -6.35 -27.03 -9.96
CA TRP A 177 -6.46 -25.83 -10.80
C TRP A 177 -5.54 -24.70 -10.34
N LYS A 178 -5.33 -24.53 -9.02
CA LYS A 178 -4.34 -23.57 -8.49
C LYS A 178 -2.91 -23.93 -8.90
N PHE A 179 -2.63 -25.23 -9.14
CA PHE A 179 -1.34 -25.70 -9.61
C PHE A 179 -1.15 -25.48 -11.13
N ILE A 180 -2.14 -25.88 -11.93
CA ILE A 180 -2.04 -25.87 -13.41
C ILE A 180 -1.80 -24.47 -13.98
N PHE A 181 -2.50 -23.46 -13.45
CA PHE A 181 -2.40 -22.09 -13.97
C PHE A 181 -1.40 -21.21 -13.21
N HIS A 182 -0.69 -21.81 -12.25
CA HIS A 182 0.01 -21.07 -11.22
C HIS A 182 0.94 -19.96 -11.71
N PRO A 183 1.99 -20.25 -12.50
CA PRO A 183 2.96 -19.22 -12.84
C PRO A 183 2.33 -18.09 -13.65
N TYR A 184 1.45 -18.40 -14.60
CA TYR A 184 0.88 -17.40 -15.49
C TYR A 184 -0.07 -16.45 -14.76
N ILE A 185 -1.00 -16.99 -13.96
CA ILE A 185 -1.99 -16.16 -13.26
C ILE A 185 -1.31 -15.38 -12.13
N THR A 186 -0.51 -16.04 -11.28
CA THR A 186 0.15 -15.39 -10.15
C THR A 186 1.04 -14.24 -10.60
N TYR A 187 1.88 -14.43 -11.62
CA TYR A 187 2.76 -13.35 -12.11
C TYR A 187 2.01 -12.26 -12.89
N THR A 188 0.90 -12.58 -13.55
CA THR A 188 0.01 -11.57 -14.13
C THR A 188 -0.59 -10.69 -13.03
N GLY A 189 -1.08 -11.30 -11.95
CA GLY A 189 -1.57 -10.58 -10.79
C GLY A 189 -0.49 -9.72 -10.13
N LEU A 190 0.71 -10.26 -9.96
CA LEU A 190 1.88 -9.51 -9.46
C LEU A 190 2.20 -8.29 -10.33
N PHE A 191 2.23 -8.47 -11.65
CA PHE A 191 2.45 -7.37 -12.58
C PHE A 191 1.37 -6.28 -12.45
N ILE A 192 0.09 -6.68 -12.38
CA ILE A 192 -1.03 -5.76 -12.20
C ILE A 192 -0.92 -5.01 -10.87
N CYS A 193 -0.51 -5.68 -9.79
CA CYS A 193 -0.24 -5.04 -8.50
C CYS A 193 0.86 -3.98 -8.62
N ILE A 194 2.00 -4.33 -9.19
CA ILE A 194 3.14 -3.41 -9.33
C ILE A 194 2.75 -2.21 -10.21
N ALA A 195 2.07 -2.45 -11.34
CA ALA A 195 1.61 -1.40 -12.24
C ALA A 195 0.55 -0.50 -11.59
N GLY A 196 -0.41 -1.07 -10.87
CA GLY A 196 -1.46 -0.33 -10.16
C GLY A 196 -0.89 0.52 -9.02
N ASP A 197 0.00 -0.05 -8.22
CA ASP A 197 0.68 0.69 -7.16
C ASP A 197 1.59 1.78 -7.73
N GLY A 198 2.36 1.47 -8.78
CA GLY A 198 3.19 2.44 -9.50
C GLY A 198 2.37 3.59 -10.06
N LEU A 199 1.22 3.32 -10.68
CA LEU A 199 0.29 4.34 -11.17
C LEU A 199 -0.23 5.23 -10.04
N ARG A 200 -0.56 4.62 -8.90
CA ARG A 200 -1.00 5.35 -7.71
C ARG A 200 0.08 6.29 -7.18
N LYS A 201 1.30 5.80 -6.99
CA LYS A 201 2.43 6.62 -6.51
C LYS A 201 2.78 7.71 -7.54
N LEU A 202 2.73 7.41 -8.83
CA LEU A 202 2.93 8.41 -9.89
C LEU A 202 1.88 9.54 -9.81
N ALA A 203 0.62 9.20 -9.55
CA ALA A 203 -0.44 10.20 -9.35
C ALA A 203 -0.19 11.06 -8.10
N MET A 204 0.28 10.46 -7.00
CA MET A 204 0.66 11.19 -5.79
C MET A 204 1.81 12.18 -6.07
N PHE A 205 2.89 11.72 -6.70
CA PHE A 205 4.03 12.56 -7.04
C PHE A 205 3.68 13.66 -8.06
N THR A 206 2.80 13.37 -9.02
CA THR A 206 2.37 14.37 -10.02
C THR A 206 1.49 15.46 -9.39
N ALA A 207 0.63 15.12 -8.43
CA ALA A 207 -0.20 16.10 -7.73
C ALA A 207 0.56 16.85 -6.62
N GLY A 208 1.59 16.25 -6.03
CA GLY A 208 2.40 16.86 -4.98
C GLY A 208 1.56 17.21 -3.76
N HIS A 209 1.71 18.43 -3.25
CA HIS A 209 0.95 18.94 -2.10
C HIS A 209 -0.57 19.08 -2.35
N ASN A 210 -1.04 18.93 -3.60
CA ASN A 210 -2.47 18.93 -3.92
C ASN A 210 -3.12 17.55 -3.72
N PHE A 211 -2.33 16.50 -3.41
CA PHE A 211 -2.87 15.17 -3.13
C PHE A 211 -3.21 15.03 -1.65
N THR A 212 -4.43 14.59 -1.36
CA THR A 212 -4.88 14.30 0.01
C THR A 212 -5.56 12.92 0.08
N HIS A 213 -5.32 12.16 1.15
CA HIS A 213 -6.01 10.87 1.38
C HIS A 213 -7.49 11.03 1.73
N VAL A 214 -7.87 12.18 2.29
CA VAL A 214 -9.25 12.54 2.59
C VAL A 214 -9.71 13.56 1.54
N ILE A 215 -10.90 13.37 0.99
CA ILE A 215 -11.46 14.36 0.04
C ILE A 215 -11.55 15.68 0.76
N GLN A 216 -10.87 16.67 0.18
CA GLN A 216 -10.84 18.00 0.74
C GLN A 216 -12.15 18.72 0.41
N VAL A 217 -12.83 19.20 1.46
CA VAL A 217 -14.13 19.91 1.34
C VAL A 217 -14.00 21.42 1.35
N ASP A 218 -12.91 21.93 1.95
CA ASP A 218 -12.63 23.36 2.06
C ASP A 218 -11.56 23.78 1.05
N TYR A 219 -11.77 24.92 0.38
CA TYR A 219 -10.77 25.49 -0.51
C TYR A 219 -9.69 26.23 0.28
N PHE A 220 -8.41 25.99 -0.01
CA PHE A 220 -7.30 26.83 0.45
C PHE A 220 -6.58 27.48 -0.74
N SER A 221 -5.95 28.65 -0.49
CA SER A 221 -5.40 29.53 -1.54
C SER A 221 -4.42 28.85 -2.50
N ASP A 222 -3.74 27.82 -2.01
CA ASP A 222 -2.64 27.16 -2.72
C ASP A 222 -3.09 25.90 -3.48
N HIS A 223 -4.37 25.52 -3.41
CA HIS A 223 -4.90 24.35 -4.11
C HIS A 223 -4.99 24.64 -5.62
N GLN A 224 -4.26 23.87 -6.42
CA GLN A 224 -4.20 23.99 -7.88
C GLN A 224 -4.85 22.79 -8.56
N LEU A 225 -5.57 23.07 -9.66
CA LEU A 225 -6.08 22.03 -10.53
C LEU A 225 -4.94 21.45 -11.38
N ILE A 226 -4.59 20.19 -11.12
CA ILE A 226 -3.55 19.47 -11.85
C ILE A 226 -4.17 18.71 -13.03
N THR A 227 -3.74 19.05 -14.25
CA THR A 227 -4.22 18.44 -15.51
C THR A 227 -3.09 17.91 -16.40
N THR A 228 -1.86 17.86 -15.87
CA THR A 228 -0.65 17.48 -16.60
C THR A 228 -0.14 16.10 -16.17
N GLY A 229 0.77 15.52 -16.95
CA GLY A 229 1.34 14.20 -16.64
C GLY A 229 0.26 13.12 -16.67
N ILE A 230 0.22 12.27 -15.65
CA ILE A 230 -0.77 11.18 -15.61
C ILE A 230 -2.22 11.69 -15.52
N TYR A 231 -2.43 12.91 -15.02
CA TYR A 231 -3.73 13.56 -14.97
C TYR A 231 -4.24 13.97 -16.36
N SER A 232 -3.40 14.06 -17.41
CA SER A 232 -3.91 14.27 -18.77
C SER A 232 -4.51 13.00 -19.40
N ILE A 233 -4.34 11.84 -18.74
CA ILE A 233 -4.83 10.54 -19.22
C ILE A 233 -6.10 10.13 -18.44
N PHE A 234 -6.06 10.27 -17.11
CA PHE A 234 -7.19 9.97 -16.24
C PHE A 234 -7.40 11.12 -15.26
N ARG A 235 -8.64 11.47 -14.96
CA ARG A 235 -8.94 12.48 -13.93
C ARG A 235 -8.62 12.00 -12.52
N HIS A 236 -8.72 10.68 -12.29
CA HIS A 236 -8.52 10.06 -10.98
C HIS A 236 -7.48 8.93 -11.02
N PRO A 237 -6.23 9.19 -11.46
CA PRO A 237 -5.25 8.15 -11.72
C PRO A 237 -4.84 7.39 -10.45
N SER A 238 -4.87 8.03 -9.28
CA SER A 238 -4.63 7.38 -7.98
C SER A 238 -5.69 6.34 -7.63
N TYR A 239 -6.96 6.57 -8.02
CA TYR A 239 -8.05 5.62 -7.83
C TYR A 239 -8.01 4.50 -8.86
N VAL A 240 -7.64 4.81 -10.11
CA VAL A 240 -7.38 3.80 -11.14
C VAL A 240 -6.29 2.83 -10.67
N GLY A 241 -5.17 3.36 -10.18
CA GLY A 241 -4.06 2.57 -9.65
C GLY A 241 -4.49 1.69 -8.48
N TRP A 242 -5.21 2.24 -7.50
CA TRP A 242 -5.69 1.48 -6.34
C TRP A 242 -6.71 0.39 -6.73
N PHE A 243 -7.65 0.70 -7.62
CA PHE A 243 -8.62 -0.26 -8.13
C PHE A 243 -7.92 -1.47 -8.74
N TYR A 244 -7.03 -1.25 -9.72
CA TYR A 244 -6.33 -2.35 -10.38
C TYR A 244 -5.35 -3.07 -9.46
N TRP A 245 -4.67 -2.36 -8.54
CA TRP A 245 -3.87 -3.01 -7.50
C TRP A 245 -4.72 -3.99 -6.69
N SER A 246 -5.91 -3.58 -6.24
CA SER A 246 -6.78 -4.42 -5.43
C SER A 246 -7.23 -5.68 -6.19
N LEU A 247 -7.54 -5.57 -7.48
CA LEU A 247 -7.86 -6.71 -8.34
C LEU A 247 -6.66 -7.61 -8.59
N GLY A 248 -5.50 -7.01 -8.83
CA GLY A 248 -4.22 -7.70 -8.99
C GLY A 248 -3.93 -8.61 -7.81
N THR A 249 -4.25 -8.19 -6.58
CA THR A 249 -4.02 -9.03 -5.39
C THR A 249 -4.83 -10.32 -5.42
N GLN A 250 -6.05 -10.29 -5.95
CA GLN A 250 -6.92 -11.47 -6.04
C GLN A 250 -6.56 -12.37 -7.24
N ILE A 251 -6.09 -11.77 -8.34
CA ILE A 251 -5.48 -12.53 -9.44
C ILE A 251 -4.22 -13.22 -8.95
N LEU A 252 -3.37 -12.53 -8.19
CA LEU A 252 -2.12 -13.07 -7.63
C LEU A 252 -2.42 -14.28 -6.74
N LEU A 253 -3.43 -14.20 -5.87
CA LEU A 253 -3.88 -15.33 -5.04
C LEU A 253 -4.69 -16.39 -5.82
N GLN A 254 -5.05 -16.11 -7.07
CA GLN A 254 -5.95 -16.92 -7.90
C GLN A 254 -7.31 -17.18 -7.23
N ASN A 255 -7.88 -16.14 -6.61
CA ASN A 255 -9.15 -16.21 -5.87
C ASN A 255 -10.30 -15.68 -6.73
N PRO A 256 -11.07 -16.53 -7.44
CA PRO A 256 -12.12 -16.11 -8.36
C PRO A 256 -13.31 -15.46 -7.62
N ILE A 257 -13.67 -15.94 -6.44
CA ILE A 257 -14.82 -15.41 -5.69
C ILE A 257 -14.45 -14.03 -5.14
N SER A 258 -13.29 -13.93 -4.48
CA SER A 258 -12.80 -12.65 -3.96
C SER A 258 -12.47 -11.68 -5.07
N PHE A 259 -12.01 -12.12 -6.25
CA PHE A 259 -11.82 -11.24 -7.40
C PHE A 259 -13.12 -10.52 -7.79
N ILE A 260 -14.22 -11.27 -7.92
CA ILE A 260 -15.55 -10.69 -8.23
C ILE A 260 -15.99 -9.75 -7.09
N GLY A 261 -15.83 -10.17 -5.84
CA GLY A 261 -16.16 -9.35 -4.67
C GLY A 261 -15.39 -8.03 -4.63
N TYR A 262 -14.07 -8.09 -4.80
CA TYR A 262 -13.18 -6.93 -4.85
C TYR A 262 -13.55 -6.01 -6.01
N ALA A 263 -13.83 -6.54 -7.20
CA ALA A 263 -14.26 -5.73 -8.34
C ALA A 263 -15.55 -4.95 -8.07
N ILE A 264 -16.58 -5.61 -7.54
CA ILE A 264 -17.85 -4.94 -7.27
C ILE A 264 -17.70 -3.92 -6.14
N VAL A 265 -17.07 -4.30 -5.02
CA VAL A 265 -16.97 -3.44 -3.83
C VAL A 265 -16.07 -2.23 -4.10
N SER A 266 -14.87 -2.44 -4.64
CA SER A 266 -13.94 -1.34 -4.94
C SER A 266 -14.49 -0.40 -6.01
N TRP A 267 -15.14 -0.93 -7.06
CA TRP A 267 -15.78 -0.10 -8.09
C TRP A 267 -16.87 0.80 -7.50
N ARG A 268 -17.75 0.24 -6.65
CA ARG A 268 -18.81 1.02 -5.97
C ARG A 268 -18.23 2.09 -5.06
N PHE A 269 -17.19 1.74 -4.29
CA PHE A 269 -16.48 2.67 -3.43
C PHE A 269 -15.90 3.85 -4.23
N PHE A 270 -15.13 3.58 -5.28
CA PHE A 270 -14.53 4.64 -6.09
C PHE A 270 -15.58 5.44 -6.86
N LYS A 271 -16.66 4.83 -7.34
CA LYS A 271 -17.75 5.57 -7.98
C LYS A 271 -18.36 6.62 -7.06
N GLN A 272 -18.74 6.23 -5.84
CA GLN A 272 -19.31 7.17 -4.86
C GLN A 272 -18.32 8.27 -4.48
N ARG A 273 -17.06 7.87 -4.28
CA ARG A 273 -15.98 8.78 -3.90
C ARG A 273 -15.66 9.81 -4.99
N ILE A 274 -15.51 9.36 -6.24
CA ILE A 274 -15.30 10.21 -7.42
C ILE A 274 -16.46 11.19 -7.57
N GLN A 275 -17.70 10.73 -7.48
CA GLN A 275 -18.87 11.62 -7.63
C GLN A 275 -18.87 12.74 -6.59
N PHE A 276 -18.56 12.43 -5.33
CA PHE A 276 -18.47 13.43 -4.27
C PHE A 276 -17.30 14.40 -4.50
N GLU A 277 -16.14 13.88 -4.86
CA GLU A 277 -14.94 14.69 -5.10
C GLU A 277 -15.10 15.65 -6.28
N GLU A 278 -15.69 15.19 -7.39
CA GLU A 278 -15.88 16.03 -8.56
C GLU A 278 -16.85 17.18 -8.32
N ILE A 279 -17.88 17.00 -7.46
CA ILE A 279 -18.75 18.11 -7.04
C ILE A 279 -17.92 19.19 -6.34
N THR A 280 -17.02 18.77 -5.45
CA THR A 280 -16.14 19.69 -4.73
C THR A 280 -15.12 20.37 -5.65
N LEU A 281 -14.53 19.63 -6.60
CA LEU A 281 -13.62 20.20 -7.60
C LEU A 281 -14.30 21.20 -8.54
N ILE A 282 -15.58 20.98 -8.87
CA ILE A 282 -16.40 21.96 -9.59
C ILE A 282 -16.61 23.22 -8.74
N ASN A 283 -16.87 23.09 -7.44
CA ASN A 283 -17.02 24.24 -6.55
C ASN A 283 -15.70 25.03 -6.41
N PHE A 284 -14.55 24.35 -6.43
CA PHE A 284 -13.24 24.99 -6.31
C PHE A 284 -12.78 25.68 -7.59
N PHE A 285 -12.91 25.01 -8.75
CA PHE A 285 -12.28 25.44 -9.99
C PHE A 285 -13.27 25.84 -11.09
N GLY A 286 -14.57 25.64 -10.87
CA GLY A 286 -15.66 26.08 -11.74
C GLY A 286 -15.47 25.64 -13.19
N PRO A 287 -15.52 26.58 -14.16
CA PRO A 287 -15.40 26.27 -15.59
C PRO A 287 -14.12 25.50 -15.97
N LYS A 288 -13.00 25.71 -15.26
CA LYS A 288 -11.74 25.02 -15.57
C LYS A 288 -11.87 23.51 -15.39
N TYR A 289 -12.51 23.08 -14.29
CA TYR A 289 -12.74 21.66 -14.05
C TYR A 289 -13.75 21.09 -15.04
N LEU A 290 -14.79 21.84 -15.40
CA LEU A 290 -15.79 21.39 -16.39
C LEU A 290 -15.18 21.17 -17.78
N ILE A 291 -14.22 21.99 -18.20
CA ILE A 291 -13.48 21.79 -19.46
C ILE A 291 -12.62 20.53 -19.36
N TYR A 292 -11.81 20.42 -18.31
CA TYR A 292 -10.98 19.24 -18.06
C TYR A 292 -11.79 17.94 -18.00
N LYS A 293 -12.96 17.98 -17.34
CA LYS A 293 -13.91 16.87 -17.24
C LYS A 293 -14.40 16.38 -18.60
N LYS A 294 -14.62 17.28 -19.57
CA LYS A 294 -15.05 16.91 -20.92
C LYS A 294 -13.96 16.24 -21.75
N GLU A 295 -12.70 16.56 -21.48
CA GLU A 295 -11.56 16.14 -22.31
C GLU A 295 -10.92 14.85 -21.79
N VAL A 296 -10.92 14.64 -20.47
CA VAL A 296 -10.19 13.54 -19.83
C VAL A 296 -11.19 12.62 -19.10
N PRO A 297 -11.16 11.30 -19.30
CA PRO A 297 -12.07 10.36 -18.62
C PRO A 297 -11.68 10.15 -17.15
N THR A 298 -12.61 9.62 -16.34
CA THR A 298 -12.30 9.19 -14.96
C THR A 298 -11.20 8.14 -14.90
N GLY A 299 -11.16 7.24 -15.89
CA GLY A 299 -10.22 6.12 -16.01
C GLY A 299 -10.75 4.78 -15.50
N LEU A 300 -11.89 4.77 -14.80
CA LEU A 300 -12.57 3.56 -14.35
C LEU A 300 -13.80 3.30 -15.23
N PRO A 301 -14.07 2.03 -15.62
CA PRO A 301 -15.13 1.73 -16.57
C PRO A 301 -16.51 2.00 -15.95
N TRP A 302 -17.46 2.50 -16.74
CA TRP A 302 -18.85 2.78 -16.35
C TRP A 302 -19.04 3.78 -15.19
N ILE A 303 -18.01 4.56 -14.87
CA ILE A 303 -18.11 5.73 -13.99
C ILE A 303 -18.27 6.95 -14.90
N ASP A 304 -19.51 7.13 -15.37
CA ASP A 304 -19.88 8.19 -16.33
C ASP A 304 -20.55 9.41 -15.67
N ASP A 305 -20.35 10.52 -16.37
CA ASP A 305 -20.49 11.92 -15.98
C ASP A 305 -21.92 12.47 -15.81
N ASN A 306 -22.93 11.60 -15.68
CA ASN A 306 -24.34 12.00 -15.57
C ASN A 306 -24.74 12.51 -14.17
N LEU A 307 -23.87 13.29 -13.52
CA LEU A 307 -24.36 14.25 -12.53
C LEU A 307 -25.11 15.32 -13.33
N LYS A 308 -26.43 15.17 -13.41
CA LYS A 308 -27.31 16.29 -13.74
C LYS A 308 -27.11 17.34 -12.64
N VAL A 309 -26.20 18.27 -12.89
CA VAL A 309 -26.17 19.55 -12.18
C VAL A 309 -27.37 20.35 -12.64
#